data_AF-A0A0P4VKQ1-F1
#
_entry.id   AF-A0A0P4VKQ1-F1
#
_cell.length_a   1.000
_cell.length_b   1.000
_cell.length_c   1.000
_cell.angle_alpha   90.00
_cell.angle_beta   90.00
_cell.angle_gamma   90.00
#
_symmetry.space_group_name_H-M   'P 1'
#
loop_
_entity.id
_entity.type
_entity.pdbx_description
1 polymer ?
#
loop_
_entity_poly.entity_id
_entity_poly.type
_entity_poly.pdbx_seq_one_letter_code
_entity_poly.pdbx_strand_id
1 'polypeptide(L)'
;AHQTVMQAVMTLYAKEVATPEFVYAAVKRFMPSCAADEEPSPTDYEHALLFWINHATSALRLRVEQEERTSNVKCPEFPKVSSLQDLCDGVSLCGLVSFYCPEELPWSSISVSQVPTVSDCVRNLTLVHDFCARALPAGIFHMSPEDVYYMRGSMKHNLVVFLADLFNMLEIHPAPCVTLNSSSTKATIN
;
A
#
# COMPACT_ATOMS: atom_id res chain seq x y z
N ALA A 1 -18.73 14.54 21.56
CA ALA A 1 -19.06 13.14 21.92
C ALA A 1 -18.97 12.20 20.71
N HIS A 2 -19.76 12.42 19.65
CA HIS A 2 -19.79 11.52 18.47
C HIS A 2 -18.44 11.35 17.76
N GLN A 3 -17.70 12.44 17.53
CA GLN A 3 -16.39 12.38 16.86
C GLN A 3 -15.38 11.51 17.61
N THR A 4 -15.34 11.58 18.94
CA THR A 4 -14.44 10.77 19.77
C THR A 4 -14.81 9.29 19.74
N VAL A 5 -16.11 8.97 19.76
CA VAL A 5 -16.58 7.58 19.65
C VAL A 5 -16.21 7.01 18.28
N MET A 6 -16.43 7.77 17.20
CA MET A 6 -16.06 7.35 15.86
C MET A 6 -14.56 7.09 15.75
N GLN A 7 -13.72 8.02 16.24
CA GLN A 7 -12.26 7.85 16.27
C GLN A 7 -11.82 6.62 17.07
N ALA A 8 -12.48 6.33 18.19
CA ALA A 8 -12.19 5.15 19.00
C ALA A 8 -12.53 3.85 18.25
N VAL A 9 -13.69 3.79 17.59
CA VAL A 9 -14.11 2.64 16.78
C VAL A 9 -13.15 2.42 15.61
N MET A 10 -12.80 3.49 14.89
CA MET A 10 -11.85 3.44 13.78
C MET A 10 -10.47 2.94 14.22
N THR A 11 -9.99 3.42 15.35
CA THR A 11 -8.72 2.97 15.94
C THR A 11 -8.79 1.50 16.36
N LEU A 12 -9.89 1.08 16.98
CA LEU A 12 -10.07 -0.31 17.40
C LEU A 12 -10.10 -1.25 16.19
N TYR A 13 -10.83 -0.88 15.14
CA TYR A 13 -10.86 -1.63 13.88
C TYR A 13 -9.45 -1.78 13.28
N ALA A 14 -8.71 -0.69 13.15
CA ALA A 14 -7.35 -0.73 12.60
C ALA A 14 -6.41 -1.62 13.43
N LYS A 15 -6.55 -1.61 14.76
CA LYS A 15 -5.79 -2.50 15.66
C LYS A 15 -6.12 -3.97 15.47
N GLU A 16 -7.37 -4.29 15.20
CA GLU A 16 -7.84 -5.66 15.00
C GLU A 16 -7.40 -6.23 13.64
N VAL A 17 -7.43 -5.39 12.60
CA VAL A 17 -7.09 -5.80 11.23
C VAL A 17 -5.58 -5.79 10.98
N ALA A 18 -4.89 -4.72 11.37
CA ALA A 18 -3.47 -4.51 11.10
C ALA A 18 -2.61 -4.88 12.31
N THR A 19 -2.82 -6.07 12.87
CA THR A 19 -1.98 -6.58 13.96
C THR A 19 -0.55 -6.77 13.46
N PRO A 20 0.48 -6.33 14.22
CA PRO A 20 1.89 -6.49 13.86
C PRO A 20 2.27 -7.90 13.39
N GLU A 21 1.70 -8.93 14.00
CA GLU A 21 1.98 -10.33 13.72
C GLU A 21 1.51 -10.76 12.32
N PHE A 22 0.26 -10.40 11.95
CA PHE A 22 -0.27 -10.70 10.62
C PHE A 22 0.44 -9.91 9.53
N VAL A 23 0.74 -8.64 9.80
CA VAL A 23 1.51 -7.82 8.86
C VAL A 23 2.90 -8.41 8.63
N TYR A 24 3.58 -8.79 9.71
CA TYR A 24 4.90 -9.38 9.62
C TYR A 24 4.90 -10.71 8.86
N ALA A 25 3.89 -11.55 9.10
CA ALA A 25 3.68 -12.79 8.35
C ALA A 25 3.42 -12.54 6.85
N ALA A 26 2.62 -11.52 6.51
CA ALA A 26 2.37 -11.12 5.12
C ALA A 26 3.67 -10.68 4.44
N VAL A 27 4.46 -9.81 5.08
CA VAL A 27 5.75 -9.35 4.56
C VAL A 27 6.73 -10.51 4.34
N LYS A 28 6.84 -11.43 5.31
CA LYS A 28 7.69 -12.63 5.17
C LYS A 28 7.29 -13.52 3.99
N ARG A 29 6.00 -13.55 3.63
CA ARG A 29 5.51 -14.37 2.51
C ARG A 29 6.08 -13.92 1.17
N PHE A 30 6.13 -12.61 0.93
CA PHE A 30 6.57 -12.06 -0.36
C PHE A 30 8.01 -11.51 -0.34
N MET A 31 8.62 -11.36 0.83
CA MET A 31 10.03 -11.02 1.02
C MET A 31 10.71 -12.03 1.98
N PRO A 32 10.92 -13.30 1.54
CA PRO A 32 11.49 -14.34 2.39
C PRO A 32 13.01 -14.20 2.64
N SER A 33 13.71 -13.36 1.87
CA SER A 33 15.16 -13.18 1.96
C SER A 33 15.50 -11.68 2.07
N CYS A 34 16.32 -11.32 3.05
CA CYS A 34 17.09 -10.06 3.19
C CYS A 34 16.55 -8.82 3.94
N ALA A 35 15.38 -8.77 4.59
CA ALA A 35 15.01 -7.55 5.34
C ALA A 35 14.18 -7.73 6.62
N ALA A 36 13.20 -8.63 6.60
CA ALA A 36 12.23 -8.73 7.71
C ALA A 36 12.83 -9.29 9.02
N ASP A 37 13.94 -10.04 8.97
CA ASP A 37 14.58 -10.59 10.19
C ASP A 37 15.57 -9.61 10.86
N GLU A 38 16.00 -8.55 10.17
CA GLU A 38 16.95 -7.56 10.72
C GLU A 38 16.25 -6.31 11.27
N GLU A 39 15.09 -5.93 10.73
CA GLU A 39 14.31 -4.79 11.21
C GLU A 39 13.38 -5.24 12.37
N PRO A 40 13.32 -4.48 13.48
CA PRO A 40 12.48 -4.84 14.62
C PRO A 40 11.01 -4.92 14.20
N SER A 41 10.29 -5.89 14.78
CA SER A 41 8.84 -6.02 14.57
C SER A 41 8.11 -4.71 14.89
N PRO A 42 7.10 -4.32 14.10
CA PRO A 42 6.39 -3.07 14.32
C PRO A 42 5.75 -3.04 15.72
N THR A 43 5.84 -1.89 16.40
CA THR A 43 5.41 -1.74 17.79
C THR A 43 3.92 -1.48 17.94
N ASP A 44 3.28 -0.96 16.89
CA ASP A 44 1.84 -0.69 16.86
C ASP A 44 1.28 -0.89 15.44
N TYR A 45 -0.04 -0.80 15.32
CA TYR A 45 -0.79 -1.00 14.08
C TYR A 45 -0.48 0.06 13.00
N GLU A 46 -0.14 1.30 13.37
CA GLU A 46 0.21 2.32 12.38
C GLU A 46 1.58 1.99 11.78
N HIS A 47 2.58 1.73 12.62
CA HIS A 47 3.91 1.31 12.18
C HIS A 47 3.85 -0.02 11.42
N ALA A 48 2.94 -0.92 11.77
CA ALA A 48 2.73 -2.16 11.02
C ALA A 48 2.26 -1.85 9.58
N LEU A 49 1.26 -1.00 9.40
CA LEU A 49 0.80 -0.60 8.06
C LEU A 49 1.91 0.09 7.24
N LEU A 50 2.71 0.96 7.86
CA LEU A 50 3.85 1.60 7.19
C LEU A 50 4.94 0.58 6.82
N PHE A 51 5.23 -0.35 7.74
CA PHE A 51 6.19 -1.44 7.52
C PHE A 51 5.78 -2.30 6.34
N TRP A 52 4.50 -2.66 6.26
CA TRP A 52 3.92 -3.38 5.13
C TRP A 52 4.13 -2.65 3.80
N ILE A 53 3.77 -1.36 3.75
CA ILE A 53 3.89 -0.54 2.53
C ILE A 53 5.35 -0.47 2.06
N ASN A 54 6.28 -0.17 2.95
CA ASN A 54 7.71 -0.07 2.62
C ASN A 54 8.27 -1.37 2.05
N HIS A 55 7.86 -2.51 2.61
CA HIS A 55 8.32 -3.81 2.13
C HIS A 55 7.68 -4.18 0.79
N ALA A 56 6.39 -3.86 0.59
CA ALA A 56 5.71 -4.09 -0.68
C ALA A 56 6.31 -3.24 -1.82
N THR A 57 6.58 -1.95 -1.60
CA THR A 57 7.22 -1.08 -2.60
C THR A 57 8.65 -1.51 -2.90
N SER A 58 9.40 -1.97 -1.89
CA SER A 58 10.74 -2.54 -2.08
C SER A 58 10.69 -3.85 -2.88
N ALA A 59 9.73 -4.72 -2.59
CA ALA A 59 9.53 -5.98 -3.31
C ALA A 59 9.13 -5.73 -4.78
N LEU A 60 8.27 -4.74 -5.04
CA LEU A 60 7.94 -4.29 -6.40
C LEU A 60 9.20 -3.87 -7.16
N ARG A 61 10.04 -3.03 -6.56
CA ARG A 61 11.29 -2.57 -7.18
C ARG A 61 12.19 -3.72 -7.57
N LEU A 62 12.42 -4.67 -6.64
CA LEU A 62 13.23 -5.86 -6.88
C LEU A 62 12.66 -6.73 -8.00
N ARG A 63 11.33 -6.89 -8.04
CA ARG A 63 10.64 -7.65 -9.08
C ARG A 63 10.83 -7.00 -10.46
N VAL A 64 10.62 -5.70 -10.57
CA VAL A 64 10.82 -4.97 -11.83
C VAL A 64 12.28 -5.02 -12.27
N GLU A 65 13.24 -4.86 -11.36
CA GLU A 65 14.68 -4.97 -11.68
C GLU A 65 15.09 -6.37 -12.16
N GLN A 66 14.39 -7.42 -11.71
CA GLN A 66 14.64 -8.80 -12.14
C GLN A 66 14.04 -9.10 -13.53
N GLU A 67 12.81 -8.63 -13.77
CA GLU A 67 12.08 -8.82 -15.04
C GLU A 67 12.72 -7.99 -16.18
N GLU A 68 13.14 -6.75 -15.90
CA GLU A 68 13.65 -5.80 -16.89
C GLU A 68 15.18 -5.87 -17.08
N ARG A 69 15.84 -7.00 -16.78
CA ARG A 69 17.29 -7.19 -17.07
C ARG A 69 17.67 -7.06 -18.56
N THR A 70 16.68 -6.96 -19.44
CA THR A 70 16.84 -6.86 -20.90
C THR A 70 16.38 -5.53 -21.50
N SER A 71 15.79 -4.62 -20.71
CA SER A 71 15.22 -3.34 -21.14
C SER A 71 15.82 -2.19 -20.30
N ASN A 72 16.08 -1.04 -20.94
CA ASN A 72 16.70 0.12 -20.26
C ASN A 72 15.75 0.88 -19.31
N VAL A 73 14.60 0.32 -18.94
CA VAL A 73 13.61 1.00 -18.10
C VAL A 73 13.88 0.63 -16.64
N LYS A 74 14.37 1.59 -15.86
CA LYS A 74 14.61 1.41 -14.43
C LYS A 74 13.39 1.84 -13.64
N CYS A 75 12.91 0.97 -12.75
CA CYS A 75 11.89 1.33 -11.78
C CYS A 75 12.40 2.49 -10.90
N PRO A 76 11.64 3.57 -10.73
CA PRO A 76 12.06 4.66 -9.85
C PRO A 76 12.18 4.17 -8.39
N GLU A 77 13.03 4.83 -7.62
CA GLU A 77 13.17 4.55 -6.19
C GLU A 77 11.96 5.14 -5.44
N PHE A 78 11.16 4.26 -4.83
CA PHE A 78 10.02 4.67 -4.01
C PHE A 78 10.53 5.29 -2.70
N PRO A 79 9.95 6.41 -2.25
CA PRO A 79 10.34 7.03 -0.99
C PRO A 79 10.01 6.12 0.20
N LYS A 80 10.94 6.02 1.16
CA LYS A 80 10.69 5.33 2.43
C LYS A 80 9.66 6.11 3.23
N VAL A 81 8.60 5.42 3.66
CA VAL A 81 7.49 5.97 4.42
C VAL A 81 7.78 5.79 5.91
N SER A 82 7.92 6.89 6.63
CA SER A 82 8.17 6.91 8.08
C SER A 82 6.97 7.37 8.90
N SER A 83 6.07 8.12 8.24
CA SER A 83 4.85 8.64 8.83
C SER A 83 3.71 8.55 7.83
N LEU A 84 2.46 8.65 8.31
CA LEU A 84 1.29 8.72 7.43
C LEU A 84 1.31 9.95 6.51
N GLN A 85 2.04 11.02 6.87
CA GLN A 85 2.21 12.20 6.03
C GLN A 85 2.96 11.87 4.74
N ASP A 86 3.87 10.90 4.80
CA ASP A 86 4.68 10.48 3.65
C ASP A 86 3.84 9.69 2.62
N LEU A 87 2.61 9.30 2.95
CA LEU A 87 1.66 8.67 2.03
C LEU A 87 0.81 9.69 1.25
N CYS A 88 0.83 10.96 1.66
CA CYS A 88 -0.01 12.01 1.09
C CYS A 88 0.39 12.40 -0.34
N ASP A 89 1.54 11.97 -0.84
CA ASP A 89 1.94 12.15 -2.24
C ASP A 89 1.38 11.06 -3.19
N GLY A 90 0.75 10.03 -2.63
CA GLY A 90 0.18 8.89 -3.32
C GLY A 90 1.18 7.93 -3.97
N VAL A 91 2.50 8.20 -3.89
CA VAL A 91 3.52 7.41 -4.59
C VAL A 91 3.61 6.01 -4.00
N SER A 92 3.78 5.92 -2.69
CA SER A 92 3.91 4.63 -1.99
C SER A 92 2.60 3.83 -1.98
N LEU A 93 1.45 4.51 -2.00
CA LEU A 93 0.14 3.87 -2.17
C LEU A 93 -0.03 3.27 -3.56
N CYS A 94 0.35 4.01 -4.61
CA CYS A 94 0.36 3.46 -5.97
C CYS A 94 1.33 2.28 -6.09
N GLY A 95 2.52 2.39 -5.51
CA GLY A 95 3.50 1.30 -5.52
C GLY A 95 2.97 0.04 -4.82
N LEU A 96 2.28 0.21 -3.69
CA LEU A 96 1.61 -0.89 -3.00
C LEU A 96 0.54 -1.54 -3.90
N VAL A 97 -0.36 -0.75 -4.49
CA VAL A 97 -1.40 -1.29 -5.37
C VAL A 97 -0.78 -1.99 -6.58
N SER A 98 0.25 -1.41 -7.18
CA SER A 98 0.97 -1.99 -8.31
C SER A 98 1.66 -3.30 -7.97
N PHE A 99 2.15 -3.45 -6.74
CA PHE A 99 2.73 -4.68 -6.25
C PHE A 99 1.70 -5.83 -6.20
N TYR A 100 0.51 -5.58 -5.64
CA TYR A 100 -0.53 -6.60 -5.51
C TYR A 100 -1.35 -6.82 -6.79
N CYS A 101 -1.59 -5.76 -7.55
CA CYS A 101 -2.51 -5.71 -8.70
C CYS A 101 -1.85 -4.99 -9.90
N PRO A 102 -0.74 -5.50 -10.46
CA PRO A 102 0.01 -4.84 -11.54
C PRO A 102 -0.81 -4.64 -12.83
N GLU A 103 -1.81 -5.49 -13.07
CA GLU A 103 -2.71 -5.40 -14.22
C GLU A 103 -3.70 -4.22 -14.12
N GLU A 104 -4.10 -3.85 -12.90
CA GLU A 104 -5.02 -2.74 -12.66
C GLU A 104 -4.30 -1.40 -12.52
N LEU A 105 -3.10 -1.40 -11.93
CA LEU A 105 -2.26 -0.22 -11.77
C LEU A 105 -0.80 -0.58 -12.10
N PRO A 106 -0.36 -0.38 -13.35
CA PRO A 106 1.02 -0.63 -13.73
C PRO A 106 1.94 0.44 -13.12
N TRP A 107 3.11 0.02 -12.64
CA TRP A 107 4.08 0.90 -11.97
C TRP A 107 4.56 2.05 -12.87
N SER A 108 4.54 1.86 -14.19
CA SER A 108 4.92 2.87 -15.18
C SER A 108 3.96 4.06 -15.26
N SER A 109 2.75 3.93 -14.71
CA SER A 109 1.76 5.02 -14.64
C SER A 109 1.96 5.97 -13.45
N ILE A 110 2.85 5.61 -12.52
CA ILE A 110 3.11 6.33 -11.27
C ILE A 110 4.08 7.48 -11.56
N SER A 111 3.72 8.72 -11.18
CA SER A 111 4.69 9.82 -11.23
C SER A 111 5.53 9.75 -9.96
N VAL A 112 6.81 9.41 -10.12
CA VAL A 112 7.80 9.49 -9.05
C VAL A 112 8.77 10.61 -9.40
N SER A 113 8.84 11.63 -8.55
CA SER A 113 9.70 12.80 -8.73
C SER A 113 10.33 13.18 -7.39
N GLN A 114 11.56 13.70 -7.43
CA GLN A 114 12.24 14.28 -6.26
C GLN A 114 11.58 15.57 -5.78
N VAL A 115 10.92 16.29 -6.70
CA VAL A 115 10.17 17.51 -6.41
C VAL A 115 8.79 17.35 -7.05
N PRO A 116 7.86 16.62 -6.40
CA PRO A 116 6.55 16.36 -6.98
C PRO A 116 5.71 17.64 -6.96
N THR A 117 4.98 17.89 -8.05
CA THR A 117 3.99 18.98 -8.07
C THR A 117 2.71 18.55 -7.37
N VAL A 118 1.89 19.52 -6.94
CA VAL A 118 0.54 19.23 -6.39
C VAL A 118 -0.27 18.36 -7.37
N SER A 119 -0.18 18.65 -8.66
CA SER A 119 -0.88 17.89 -9.70
C SER A 119 -0.39 16.45 -9.80
N ASP A 120 0.91 16.19 -9.60
CA ASP A 120 1.45 14.82 -9.60
C ASP A 120 0.94 14.03 -8.40
N CYS A 121 0.96 14.64 -7.22
CA CYS A 121 0.49 14.02 -5.99
C CYS A 121 -1.00 13.67 -6.07
N VAL A 122 -1.83 14.64 -6.46
CA VAL A 122 -3.28 14.43 -6.61
C VAL A 122 -3.56 13.37 -7.68
N ARG A 123 -2.84 13.39 -8.82
CA ARG A 123 -3.00 12.36 -9.86
C ARG A 123 -2.67 10.96 -9.37
N ASN A 124 -1.59 10.78 -8.59
CA ASN A 124 -1.26 9.50 -7.98
C ASN A 124 -2.37 9.05 -7.00
N LEU A 125 -2.89 9.95 -6.18
CA LEU A 125 -4.00 9.63 -5.27
C LEU A 125 -5.30 9.29 -6.02
N THR A 126 -5.60 9.96 -7.13
CA THR A 126 -6.72 9.64 -8.01
C THR A 126 -6.58 8.23 -8.59
N LEU A 127 -5.37 7.83 -8.98
CA LEU A 127 -5.05 6.48 -9.44
C LEU A 127 -5.45 5.41 -8.42
N VAL A 128 -5.13 5.65 -7.14
CA VAL A 128 -5.50 4.75 -6.02
C VAL A 128 -7.01 4.77 -5.79
N HIS A 129 -7.62 5.95 -5.78
CA HIS A 129 -9.06 6.12 -5.63
C HIS A 129 -9.84 5.34 -6.71
N ASP A 130 -9.45 5.50 -7.98
CA ASP A 130 -10.10 4.85 -9.12
C ASP A 130 -9.88 3.34 -9.12
N PHE A 131 -8.71 2.87 -8.69
CA PHE A 131 -8.48 1.46 -8.43
C PHE A 131 -9.46 0.92 -7.37
N CYS A 132 -9.57 1.59 -6.22
CA CYS A 132 -10.47 1.17 -5.15
C CYS A 132 -11.94 1.15 -5.59
N ALA A 133 -12.36 2.08 -6.45
CA ALA A 133 -13.72 2.14 -6.95
C ALA A 133 -14.04 1.07 -8.01
N ARG A 134 -13.06 0.65 -8.82
CA ARG A 134 -13.26 -0.27 -9.94
C ARG A 134 -12.93 -1.73 -9.63
N ALA A 135 -11.81 -1.97 -8.94
CA ALA A 135 -11.21 -3.30 -8.83
C ALA A 135 -11.52 -4.02 -7.51
N LEU A 136 -11.89 -3.27 -6.46
CA LEU A 136 -12.21 -3.83 -5.16
C LEU A 136 -13.71 -4.11 -5.01
N PRO A 137 -14.11 -5.16 -4.27
CA PRO A 137 -15.52 -5.55 -4.12
C PRO A 137 -16.33 -4.59 -3.24
N ALA A 138 -15.66 -3.76 -2.44
CA ALA A 138 -16.26 -2.73 -1.60
C ALA A 138 -15.51 -1.41 -1.78
N GLY A 139 -16.26 -0.30 -1.82
CA GLY A 139 -15.66 1.03 -1.83
C GLY A 139 -15.08 1.34 -0.46
N ILE A 140 -13.75 1.44 -0.35
CA ILE A 140 -13.03 1.71 0.90
C ILE A 140 -12.38 3.09 0.93
N PHE A 141 -12.22 3.73 -0.24
CA PHE A 141 -11.64 5.06 -0.36
C PHE A 141 -12.75 6.11 -0.24
N HIS A 142 -12.99 6.59 0.99
CA HIS A 142 -14.08 7.54 1.29
C HIS A 142 -13.65 9.01 1.35
N MET A 143 -12.38 9.30 1.08
CA MET A 143 -11.82 10.66 1.06
C MET A 143 -11.70 11.13 -0.39
N SER A 144 -11.70 12.45 -0.62
CA SER A 144 -11.21 12.94 -1.92
C SER A 144 -9.67 12.83 -1.97
N PRO A 145 -9.08 12.64 -3.16
CA PRO A 145 -7.63 12.71 -3.34
C PRO A 145 -7.03 14.01 -2.76
N GLU A 146 -7.71 15.14 -2.93
CA GLU A 146 -7.28 16.44 -2.41
C GLU A 146 -7.28 16.49 -0.88
N ASP A 147 -8.26 15.86 -0.21
CA ASP A 147 -8.30 15.77 1.25
C ASP A 147 -7.10 15.00 1.82
N VAL A 148 -6.65 13.96 1.10
CA VAL A 148 -5.47 13.17 1.48
C VAL A 148 -4.20 13.98 1.26
N TYR A 149 -4.08 14.69 0.14
CA TYR A 149 -2.92 15.55 -0.11
C TYR A 149 -2.79 16.67 0.93
N TYR A 150 -3.90 17.32 1.26
CA TYR A 150 -3.96 18.39 2.27
C TYR A 150 -4.24 17.89 3.68
N MET A 151 -3.97 16.61 3.97
CA MET A 151 -4.33 15.98 5.25
C MET A 151 -3.88 16.83 6.45
N ARG A 152 -4.86 17.20 7.31
CA ARG A 152 -4.64 17.89 8.58
C ARG A 152 -5.57 17.36 9.66
N GLY A 153 -5.11 17.43 10.91
CA GLY A 153 -5.94 17.16 12.09
C GLY A 153 -6.54 15.75 12.11
N SER A 154 -7.86 15.65 12.26
CA SER A 154 -8.56 14.38 12.51
C SER A 154 -8.62 13.42 11.32
N MET A 155 -8.21 13.84 10.11
CA MET A 155 -8.24 13.02 8.88
C MET A 155 -7.29 11.82 8.92
N LYS A 156 -6.29 11.85 9.83
CA LYS A 156 -5.36 10.74 10.08
C LYS A 156 -6.09 9.40 10.26
N HIS A 157 -7.18 9.40 11.02
CA HIS A 157 -7.93 8.17 11.32
C HIS A 157 -8.59 7.59 10.07
N ASN A 158 -9.07 8.44 9.16
CA ASN A 158 -9.67 8.01 7.91
C ASN A 158 -8.63 7.32 7.02
N LEU A 159 -7.42 7.86 6.95
CA LEU A 159 -6.32 7.23 6.22
C LEU A 159 -5.92 5.90 6.83
N VAL A 160 -5.80 5.82 8.16
CA VAL A 160 -5.49 4.57 8.86
C VAL A 160 -6.56 3.49 8.59
N VAL A 161 -7.85 3.83 8.65
CA VAL A 161 -8.93 2.88 8.35
C VAL A 161 -8.87 2.44 6.90
N PHE A 162 -8.66 3.37 5.97
CA PHE A 162 -8.46 3.03 4.56
C PHE A 162 -7.29 2.05 4.36
N LEU A 163 -6.16 2.27 5.04
CA LEU A 163 -5.01 1.36 4.98
C LEU A 163 -5.32 -0.02 5.58
N ALA A 164 -6.07 -0.07 6.68
CA ALA A 164 -6.52 -1.32 7.28
C ALA A 164 -7.47 -2.07 6.34
N ASP A 165 -8.42 -1.38 5.71
CA ASP A 165 -9.31 -1.97 4.71
C ASP A 165 -8.55 -2.50 3.50
N LEU A 166 -7.54 -1.76 3.04
CA LEU A 166 -6.68 -2.18 1.94
C LEU A 166 -5.87 -3.42 2.33
N PHE A 167 -5.29 -3.46 3.53
CA PHE A 167 -4.62 -4.64 4.06
C PHE A 167 -5.57 -5.83 4.13
N ASN A 168 -6.77 -5.64 4.66
CA ASN A 168 -7.80 -6.67 4.72
C ASN A 168 -8.13 -7.24 3.34
N MET A 169 -8.31 -6.38 2.33
CA MET A 169 -8.70 -6.80 0.98
C MET A 169 -7.56 -7.30 0.10
N LEU A 170 -6.31 -7.03 0.44
CA LEU A 170 -5.15 -7.51 -0.31
C LEU A 170 -4.50 -8.75 0.33
N GLU A 171 -4.58 -8.88 1.66
CA GLU A 171 -3.89 -9.93 2.42
C GLU A 171 -4.80 -10.92 3.13
N ILE A 172 -5.78 -10.45 3.91
CA ILE A 172 -6.63 -11.31 4.76
C ILE A 172 -7.73 -11.99 3.92
N HIS A 173 -8.41 -11.19 3.09
CA HIS A 173 -9.47 -11.59 2.19
C HIS A 173 -9.15 -11.06 0.78
N PRO A 174 -8.20 -11.68 0.06
CA PRO A 174 -7.73 -11.18 -1.22
C PRO A 174 -8.85 -10.98 -2.24
N ALA A 175 -8.96 -9.76 -2.76
CA ALA A 175 -9.86 -9.42 -3.85
C ALA A 175 -9.45 -10.15 -5.16
N PRO A 176 -10.38 -10.36 -6.11
CA PRO A 176 -10.09 -11.08 -7.35
C PRO A 176 -8.97 -10.47 -8.21
N CYS A 177 -8.71 -9.17 -8.07
CA CYS A 177 -7.65 -8.44 -8.78
C CYS A 177 -6.24 -8.73 -8.24
N VAL A 178 -6.11 -9.35 -7.08
CA VAL A 178 -4.81 -9.62 -6.44
C VAL A 178 -4.09 -10.76 -7.15
N THR A 179 -2.93 -10.48 -7.74
CA THR A 179 -2.15 -11.47 -8.50
C THR A 179 -0.92 -12.00 -7.76
N LEU A 180 -0.61 -11.49 -6.56
CA LEU A 180 0.57 -11.88 -5.77
C LEU A 180 0.69 -13.39 -5.54
N ASN A 181 -0.43 -14.11 -5.43
CA ASN A 181 -0.47 -15.55 -5.21
C ASN A 181 -0.49 -16.39 -6.52
N SER A 182 -0.68 -15.75 -7.68
CA SER A 182 -0.84 -16.46 -8.96
C SER A 182 0.49 -16.97 -9.55
N SER A 183 1.62 -16.42 -9.10
CA SER A 183 2.97 -16.85 -9.53
C SER A 183 3.39 -18.19 -8.92
N SER A 184 2.81 -18.62 -7.80
CA SER A 184 3.10 -19.93 -7.21
C SER A 184 2.34 -21.09 -7.87
N THR A 185 1.24 -20.84 -8.60
CA THR A 185 0.43 -21.92 -9.19
C THR A 185 0.80 -22.24 -10.65
N LYS A 186 1.56 -21.37 -11.34
CA LYS A 186 1.99 -21.64 -12.74
C LYS A 186 3.26 -22.49 -12.87
N ALA A 187 3.89 -22.89 -11.76
CA ALA A 187 5.14 -23.68 -11.78
C ALA A 187 4.94 -25.21 -11.72
N THR A 188 3.71 -25.74 -11.84
CA THR A 188 3.47 -27.21 -11.76
C THR A 188 2.70 -27.81 -12.94
N ILE A 189 2.54 -27.08 -14.04
CA ILE A 189 1.99 -27.66 -15.26
C ILE A 189 2.85 -27.19 -16.44
N ASN A 190 3.95 -27.91 -16.67
CA ASN A 190 4.46 -28.34 -17.98
C ASN A 190 5.68 -29.25 -17.80
#